data_AF-A0A6M3J8U0-F1
#
_entry.id   AF-A0A6M3J8U0-F1
#
_cell.length_a   1.000
_cell.length_b   1.000
_cell.length_c   1.000
_cell.angle_alpha   90.00
_cell.angle_beta   90.00
_cell.angle_gamma   90.00
#
_symmetry.space_group_name_H-M   'P 1'
#
loop_
_entity.id
_entity.type
_entity.pdbx_description
1 polymer ?
#
loop_
_entity_poly.entity_id
_entity_poly.type
_entity_poly.pdbx_seq_one_letter_code
_entity_poly.pdbx_strand_id
1 'polypeptide(L)'
;MEENNIKQIVKDEIRKYMKSGAFTDRKLTDTPTDALSVVNRKYVTSNGTSFPASPVTGQYFFSSVLSKPSWYNGKNWVDPTASIIG
;
A
#
# COMPACT_ATOMS: atom_id res chain seq x y z
N MET A 1 -40.16 29.02 16.87
CA MET A 1 -38.86 29.77 16.86
C MET A 1 -37.65 28.86 17.05
N GLU A 2 -37.86 27.59 17.42
CA GLU A 2 -36.81 26.63 17.80
C GLU A 2 -36.22 25.84 16.61
N GLU A 3 -37.05 25.54 15.60
CA GLU A 3 -36.64 24.76 14.41
C GLU A 3 -35.58 25.46 13.55
N ASN A 4 -35.66 26.80 13.44
CA ASN A 4 -34.65 27.58 12.71
C ASN A 4 -33.30 27.60 13.44
N ASN A 5 -33.32 27.48 14.76
CA ASN A 5 -32.10 27.46 15.58
C ASN A 5 -31.38 26.12 15.41
N ILE A 6 -32.15 25.01 15.39
CA ILE A 6 -31.63 23.67 15.12
C ILE A 6 -31.00 23.59 13.73
N LYS A 7 -31.64 24.17 12.70
CA LYS A 7 -31.10 24.18 11.33
C LYS A 7 -29.77 24.93 11.21
N GLN A 8 -29.57 25.99 12.00
CA GLN A 8 -28.31 26.73 12.04
C GLN A 8 -27.21 25.91 12.71
N ILE A 9 -27.49 25.30 13.87
CA ILE A 9 -26.54 24.46 14.61
C ILE A 9 -26.05 23.29 13.73
N VAL A 10 -26.96 22.62 13.03
CA VAL A 10 -26.60 21.51 12.12
C VAL A 10 -25.72 22.00 10.97
N LYS A 11 -26.01 23.16 10.38
CA LYS A 11 -25.20 23.73 9.29
C LYS A 11 -23.80 24.12 9.75
N ASP A 12 -23.67 24.67 10.95
CA ASP A 12 -22.39 25.08 11.49
C ASP A 12 -21.51 23.87 11.83
N GLU A 13 -22.10 22.80 12.35
CA GLU A 13 -21.35 21.58 12.65
C GLU A 13 -20.91 20.84 11.38
N ILE A 14 -21.77 20.77 10.35
CA ILE A 14 -21.38 20.26 9.02
C ILE A 14 -20.22 21.09 8.45
N ARG A 15 -20.30 22.42 8.53
CA ARG A 15 -19.24 23.31 8.01
C ARG A 15 -17.93 23.12 8.79
N LYS A 16 -17.99 22.87 10.09
CA LYS A 16 -16.82 22.57 10.93
C LYS A 16 -16.19 21.25 10.53
N TYR A 17 -16.97 20.18 10.32
CA TYR A 17 -16.46 18.90 9.84
C TYR A 17 -15.88 18.98 8.42
N MET A 18 -16.48 19.78 7.53
CA MET A 18 -15.99 20.03 6.17
C MET A 18 -14.71 20.87 6.12
N LYS A 19 -14.47 21.75 7.11
CA LYS A 19 -13.23 22.53 7.25
C LYS A 19 -12.13 21.77 7.99
N SER A 20 -12.51 20.91 8.93
CA SER A 20 -11.57 20.03 9.60
C SER A 20 -11.09 18.97 8.62
N GLY A 21 -9.84 18.52 8.77
CA GLY A 21 -9.28 17.46 7.96
C GLY A 21 -10.00 16.12 8.06
N ALA A 22 -11.15 15.99 8.75
CA ALA A 22 -11.89 14.74 8.90
C ALA A 22 -12.21 14.01 7.57
N PHE A 23 -12.37 14.75 6.46
CA PHE A 23 -12.55 14.18 5.12
C PHE A 23 -11.26 14.09 4.28
N THR A 24 -10.20 14.80 4.65
CA THR A 24 -8.86 14.68 4.02
C THR A 24 -8.01 13.60 4.69
N ASP A 25 -8.19 13.35 5.99
CA ASP A 25 -7.47 12.36 6.79
C ASP A 25 -7.93 10.94 6.48
N ARG A 26 -9.20 10.77 6.06
CA ARG A 26 -9.66 9.52 5.44
C ARG A 26 -9.27 9.37 3.97
N LYS A 27 -8.65 10.39 3.38
CA LYS A 27 -8.11 10.35 2.02
C LYS A 27 -6.58 10.29 2.03
N LEU A 28 -6.01 9.50 2.94
CA LEU A 28 -4.59 9.14 2.91
C LEU A 28 -4.33 7.71 2.42
N THR A 29 -5.36 6.94 2.06
CA THR A 29 -5.18 5.53 1.64
C THR A 29 -6.03 5.06 0.46
N ASP A 30 -6.84 5.92 -0.18
CA ASP A 30 -7.73 5.49 -1.29
C ASP A 30 -7.22 5.83 -2.69
N THR A 31 -6.06 6.47 -2.82
CA THR A 31 -5.30 6.41 -4.07
C THR A 31 -4.25 5.33 -3.86
N PRO A 32 -4.32 4.17 -4.54
CA PRO A 32 -3.25 3.18 -4.50
C PRO A 32 -2.05 3.70 -5.29
N THR A 33 -1.46 4.81 -4.85
CA THR A 33 -0.06 5.09 -5.08
C THR A 33 0.65 4.15 -4.13
N ASP A 34 1.37 3.20 -4.71
CA ASP A 34 2.18 2.14 -4.10
C ASP A 34 3.15 2.61 -2.97
N ALA A 35 3.17 3.89 -2.62
CA ALA A 35 3.95 4.47 -1.52
C ALA A 35 3.27 4.40 -0.13
N LEU A 36 1.94 4.22 -0.03
CA LEU A 36 1.20 4.25 1.25
C LEU A 36 0.35 2.99 1.50
N SER A 37 0.78 1.85 0.99
CA SER A 37 0.21 0.56 1.42
C SER A 37 0.50 0.34 2.91
N VAL A 38 -0.56 0.22 3.72
CA VAL A 38 -0.48 -0.10 5.17
C VAL A 38 0.10 -1.50 5.41
N VAL A 39 0.20 -2.29 4.34
CA VAL A 39 0.86 -3.59 4.35
C VAL A 39 2.35 -3.38 4.32
N ASN A 40 3.08 -4.04 5.22
CA ASN A 40 4.53 -3.96 5.22
C ASN A 40 5.06 -4.38 3.84
N ARG A 41 5.69 -3.44 3.12
CA ARG A 41 6.19 -3.60 1.75
C ARG A 41 7.14 -4.80 1.60
N LYS A 42 7.75 -5.29 2.68
CA LYS A 42 8.54 -6.53 2.70
C LYS A 42 7.76 -7.79 2.28
N TYR A 43 6.43 -7.74 2.38
CA TYR A 43 5.52 -8.84 1.99
C TYR A 43 4.72 -8.56 0.72
N VAL A 44 4.83 -7.37 0.15
CA VAL A 44 4.20 -7.05 -1.14
C VAL A 44 5.16 -7.47 -2.24
N THR A 45 4.64 -8.08 -3.30
CA THR A 45 5.46 -8.50 -4.44
C THR A 45 6.06 -7.28 -5.12
N SER A 46 7.37 -7.08 -4.98
CA SER A 46 8.10 -6.02 -5.66
C SER A 46 8.35 -6.41 -7.11
N ASN A 47 8.42 -5.43 -8.02
CA ASN A 47 8.80 -5.65 -9.42
C ASN A 47 9.86 -4.63 -9.85
N GLY A 48 10.66 -4.97 -10.86
CA GLY A 48 11.68 -4.06 -11.38
C GLY A 48 12.72 -4.74 -12.25
N THR A 49 13.71 -3.96 -12.68
CA THR A 49 14.81 -4.45 -13.53
C THR A 49 15.96 -5.05 -12.72
N SER A 50 16.12 -4.65 -11.45
CA SER A 50 17.17 -5.12 -10.55
C SER A 50 16.60 -5.60 -9.22
N PHE A 51 17.23 -6.61 -8.64
CA PHE A 51 16.84 -7.11 -7.33
C PHE A 51 17.09 -6.06 -6.23
N PRO A 52 16.23 -6.00 -5.19
CA PRO A 52 16.47 -5.18 -4.00
C PRO A 52 17.85 -5.43 -3.38
N ALA A 53 18.55 -4.36 -2.98
CA ALA A 53 19.88 -4.46 -2.37
C ALA A 53 19.86 -5.04 -0.94
N SER A 54 18.73 -4.87 -0.22
CA SER A 54 18.54 -5.37 1.15
C SER A 54 17.29 -6.26 1.22
N PRO A 55 17.34 -7.47 0.63
CA PRO A 55 16.19 -8.36 0.61
C PRO A 55 15.97 -9.07 1.94
N VAL A 56 14.71 -9.39 2.24
CA VAL A 56 14.33 -10.21 3.41
C VAL A 56 14.06 -11.64 2.97
N THR A 57 14.44 -12.63 3.78
CA THR A 57 14.11 -14.04 3.50
C THR A 57 12.61 -14.21 3.27
N GLY A 58 12.25 -14.90 2.17
CA GLY A 58 10.87 -15.10 1.74
C GLY A 58 10.29 -13.95 0.91
N GLN A 59 11.05 -12.88 0.66
CA GLN A 59 10.60 -11.79 -0.19
C GLN A 59 10.47 -12.25 -1.64
N TYR A 60 9.34 -11.89 -2.27
CA TYR A 60 9.08 -12.13 -3.69
C TYR A 60 9.47 -10.92 -4.54
N PHE A 61 10.03 -11.19 -5.71
CA PHE A 61 10.37 -10.19 -6.70
C PHE A 61 10.08 -10.68 -8.12
N PHE A 62 9.44 -9.84 -8.93
CA PHE A 62 9.29 -10.09 -10.36
C PHE A 62 10.32 -9.27 -11.15
N SER A 63 11.27 -9.96 -11.80
CA SER A 63 12.25 -9.30 -12.67
C SER A 63 11.63 -9.07 -14.04
N SER A 64 11.49 -7.81 -14.44
CA SER A 64 11.03 -7.46 -15.79
C SER A 64 12.07 -7.76 -16.88
N VAL A 65 13.36 -7.87 -16.52
CA VAL A 65 14.45 -8.23 -17.43
C VAL A 65 14.40 -9.72 -17.75
N LEU A 66 14.25 -10.55 -16.72
CA LEU A 66 14.22 -12.00 -16.86
C LEU A 66 12.80 -12.53 -17.15
N SER A 67 11.79 -11.66 -17.09
CA SER A 67 10.37 -11.98 -17.24
C SER A 67 9.92 -13.15 -16.38
N LYS A 68 10.46 -13.25 -15.16
CA LYS A 68 10.19 -14.35 -14.23
C LYS A 68 10.10 -13.89 -12.78
N PRO A 69 9.26 -14.55 -11.96
CA PRO A 69 9.27 -14.37 -10.52
C PRO A 69 10.45 -15.12 -9.88
N SER A 70 10.99 -14.58 -8.80
CA SER A 70 11.99 -15.21 -7.94
C SER A 70 11.67 -14.90 -6.47
N TRP A 71 12.16 -15.71 -5.52
CA TRP A 71 12.12 -15.38 -4.09
C TRP A 71 13.51 -15.41 -3.47
N TYR A 72 13.72 -14.63 -2.41
CA TYR A 72 14.99 -14.61 -1.70
C TYR A 72 15.03 -15.68 -0.61
N ASN A 73 15.99 -16.60 -0.65
CA ASN A 73 16.12 -17.69 0.34
C ASN A 73 16.95 -17.31 1.59
N GLY A 74 17.33 -16.04 1.73
CA GLY A 74 18.21 -15.56 2.80
C GLY A 74 19.67 -15.38 2.38
N LYS A 75 20.07 -15.94 1.22
CA LYS A 75 21.42 -15.78 0.65
C LYS A 75 21.40 -15.38 -0.83
N ASN A 76 20.52 -16.01 -1.62
CA ASN A 76 20.40 -15.83 -3.06
C ASN A 76 18.94 -15.70 -3.48
N TRP A 77 18.71 -15.08 -4.64
CA TRP A 77 17.44 -15.15 -5.35
C TRP A 77 17.34 -16.49 -6.07
N VAL A 78 16.24 -17.21 -5.82
CA VAL A 78 15.96 -18.52 -6.40
C VAL A 78 14.69 -18.47 -7.23
N ASP A 79 14.67 -19.26 -8.30
CA ASP A 79 13.58 -19.32 -9.25
C ASP A 79 12.60 -20.45 -8.91
N PRO A 80 11.28 -20.27 -9.15
CA PRO A 80 10.26 -21.31 -8.96
C PRO A 80 10.48 -22.52 -9.84
N THR A 81 11.06 -22.31 -11.02
CA THR A 81 11.33 -23.38 -11.99
C THR A 81 12.61 -24.14 -11.67
N ALA A 82 13.42 -23.71 -10.70
CA ALA A 82 14.59 -24.48 -10.26
C ALA A 82 14.20 -25.67 -9.35
N SER A 83 12.98 -25.67 -8.80
CA SER A 83 12.42 -26.78 -8.01
C SER A 83 11.56 -27.68 -8.89
N ILE A 84 12.19 -28.35 -9.87
CA ILE A 84 11.55 -29.44 -10.61
C ILE A 84 12.51 -30.64 -10.71
N ILE A 85 13.30 -30.93 -9.68
CA ILE A 85 13.93 -32.25 -9.53
C ILE A 85 13.92 -32.63 -8.06
N GLY A 86 13.11 -33.64 -7.74
CA GLY A 86 13.21 -34.43 -6.51
C GLY A 86 14.16 -35.60 -6.67
#